data_AF-A0A7C1N4E9-F1
#
_entry.id   AF-A0A7C1N4E9-F1
#
_cell.length_a   1.000
_cell.length_b   1.000
_cell.length_c   1.000
_cell.angle_alpha   90.00
_cell.angle_beta   90.00
_cell.angle_gamma   90.00
#
_symmetry.space_group_name_H-M   'P 1'
#
loop_
_entity.id
_entity.type
_entity.pdbx_description
1 polymer ?
#
loop_
_entity_poly.entity_id
_entity_poly.type
_entity_poly.pdbx_seq_one_letter_code
_entity_poly.pdbx_strand_id
1 'polypeptide(L)'
;MPKKTKHTSIKYAEDVLSDKIVACRFVKLACQRHLDDLKNGGDRGLYFDEGAADTVIDFFSELRLWKGREYKGEPFTLAPHFQFIISNLMGWKRADHTRRFKIGYIEMGRKGSKTTVAGGLGAYFFTIDGEEGAEIYSAAVTRDQAKLVWENIKNLTKPSIFAPMISYYTHNLSVESTWSKCEPLSSDSKSLDGLDTHFASLDELHAHPDPRVHDLIIDSLGSRSQPMVLIITTAGFDQAGVCYQRREYLTQILKKTITDDSFFGIIYTLDTKKDWPGLADRTSKSKTKKKEDDWQDEDMWVKAMPGLWGVTESGVLHGIDKKGDQIPGYMTKLSDVREKSIYAASNPAALNNFLTKRLNIWTQQVNRFIDLQLWDSNHTSEVYIME
;
A
#
# COMPACT_ATOMS: atom_id res chain seq x y z
N MET A 1 -28.85 -10.46 -2.12
CA MET A 1 -27.46 -9.96 -2.25
C MET A 1 -27.02 -9.44 -0.90
N PRO A 2 -25.85 -9.84 -0.36
CA PRO A 2 -25.31 -9.19 0.83
C PRO A 2 -25.18 -7.69 0.56
N LYS A 3 -25.58 -6.85 1.52
CA LYS A 3 -25.47 -5.39 1.38
C LYS A 3 -23.98 -5.05 1.20
N LYS A 4 -23.63 -4.47 0.05
CA LYS A 4 -22.30 -3.91 -0.20
C LYS A 4 -22.05 -2.78 0.82
N THR A 5 -21.08 -2.94 1.71
CA THR A 5 -20.70 -1.87 2.64
C THR A 5 -19.69 -0.97 1.94
N LYS A 6 -20.19 0.00 1.17
CA LYS A 6 -19.37 1.09 0.64
C LYS A 6 -19.10 2.10 1.75
N HIS A 7 -17.83 2.44 1.95
CA HIS A 7 -17.40 3.55 2.76
C HIS A 7 -17.00 4.67 1.79
N THR A 8 -17.66 5.82 1.88
CA THR A 8 -17.26 6.97 1.05
C THR A 8 -15.85 7.41 1.44
N SER A 9 -15.06 7.86 0.47
CA SER A 9 -13.70 8.36 0.73
C SER A 9 -13.69 9.52 1.73
N ILE A 10 -14.74 10.35 1.67
CA ILE A 10 -14.98 11.47 2.60
C ILE A 10 -15.13 10.94 4.02
N LYS A 11 -16.02 9.97 4.25
CA LYS A 11 -16.23 9.40 5.58
C LYS A 11 -14.99 8.71 6.14
N TYR A 12 -14.24 7.99 5.30
CA TYR A 12 -12.97 7.42 5.74
C TYR A 12 -11.98 8.51 6.18
N ALA A 13 -11.85 9.59 5.39
CA ALA A 13 -10.99 10.70 5.72
C ALA A 13 -11.41 11.39 7.03
N GLU A 14 -12.71 11.63 7.23
CA GLU A 14 -13.26 12.20 8.47
C GLU A 14 -13.05 11.28 9.68
N ASP A 15 -13.33 9.98 9.54
CA ASP A 15 -13.13 8.99 10.61
C ASP A 15 -11.64 8.88 10.99
N VAL A 16 -10.70 9.03 10.04
CA VAL A 16 -9.25 9.09 10.31
C VAL A 16 -8.85 10.38 11.01
N LEU A 17 -9.34 11.53 10.55
CA LEU A 17 -8.96 12.85 11.09
C LEU A 17 -9.55 13.09 12.49
N SER A 18 -10.69 12.48 12.79
CA SER A 18 -11.34 12.49 14.10
C SER A 18 -10.83 11.44 15.07
N ASP A 19 -9.78 10.67 14.71
CA ASP A 19 -9.20 9.59 15.51
C ASP A 19 -10.14 8.39 15.79
N LYS A 20 -11.29 8.31 15.12
CA LYS A 20 -12.17 7.14 15.18
C LYS A 20 -11.54 5.93 14.48
N ILE A 21 -10.79 6.15 13.41
CA ILE A 21 -9.87 5.17 12.83
C ILE A 21 -8.45 5.57 13.25
N VAL A 22 -7.80 4.70 14.02
CA VAL A 22 -6.40 4.88 14.44
C VAL A 22 -5.51 4.82 13.20
N ALA A 23 -4.80 5.91 12.92
CA ALA A 23 -3.94 6.04 11.76
C ALA A 23 -2.71 6.89 12.08
N CYS A 24 -1.61 6.67 11.35
CA CYS A 24 -0.41 7.50 11.49
C CYS A 24 -0.60 8.87 10.84
N ARG A 25 0.28 9.80 11.19
CA ARG A 25 0.23 11.19 10.71
C ARG A 25 0.32 11.30 9.19
N PHE A 26 1.04 10.43 8.50
CA PHE A 26 1.07 10.46 7.03
C PHE A 26 -0.27 10.10 6.40
N VAL A 27 -0.98 9.10 6.92
CA VAL A 27 -2.36 8.77 6.48
C VAL A 27 -3.29 9.94 6.76
N LYS A 28 -3.17 10.58 7.94
CA LYS A 28 -3.94 11.79 8.25
C LYS A 28 -3.68 12.92 7.26
N LEU A 29 -2.43 13.17 6.87
CA LEU A 29 -2.10 14.18 5.86
C LEU A 29 -2.68 13.83 4.48
N ALA A 30 -2.67 12.55 4.08
CA ALA A 30 -3.30 12.13 2.83
C ALA A 30 -4.83 12.31 2.85
N CYS A 31 -5.48 12.01 3.98
CA CYS A 31 -6.90 12.26 4.20
C CYS A 31 -7.23 13.75 4.20
N GLN A 32 -6.41 14.57 4.86
CA GLN A 32 -6.57 16.03 4.86
C GLN A 32 -6.42 16.60 3.45
N ARG A 33 -5.43 16.12 2.67
CA ARG A 33 -5.26 16.53 1.27
C ARG A 33 -6.51 16.24 0.43
N HIS A 34 -7.11 15.05 0.60
CA HIS A 34 -8.38 14.71 -0.07
C HIS A 34 -9.50 15.72 0.26
N LEU A 35 -9.68 16.05 1.53
CA LEU A 35 -10.72 17.01 1.97
C LEU A 35 -10.41 18.45 1.54
N ASP A 36 -9.14 18.85 1.57
CA ASP A 36 -8.70 20.16 1.08
C ASP A 36 -8.99 20.29 -0.42
N ASP A 37 -8.68 19.26 -1.20
CA ASP A 37 -8.93 19.23 -2.64
C ASP A 37 -10.44 19.27 -2.95
N LEU A 38 -11.31 18.69 -2.11
CA LEU A 38 -12.78 18.85 -2.27
C LEU A 38 -13.23 20.31 -2.11
N LYS A 39 -12.51 21.08 -1.30
CA LYS A 39 -12.81 22.49 -1.06
C LYS A 39 -12.19 23.42 -2.10
N ASN A 40 -10.96 23.16 -2.54
CA ASN A 40 -10.15 24.10 -3.33
C ASN A 40 -9.59 23.51 -4.64
N GLY A 41 -9.86 22.23 -4.94
CA GLY A 41 -9.37 21.57 -6.15
C GLY A 41 -9.92 22.21 -7.42
N GLY A 42 -11.12 22.79 -7.36
CA GLY A 42 -11.74 23.53 -8.45
C GLY A 42 -10.87 24.67 -8.98
N ASP A 43 -10.13 25.35 -8.09
CA ASP A 43 -9.22 26.45 -8.46
C ASP A 43 -8.06 25.97 -9.37
N ARG A 44 -7.79 24.66 -9.36
CA ARG A 44 -6.77 23.99 -10.17
C ARG A 44 -7.36 23.16 -11.31
N GLY A 45 -8.66 23.33 -11.60
CA GLY A 45 -9.37 22.57 -12.63
C GLY A 45 -9.56 21.10 -12.27
N LEU A 46 -9.62 20.77 -10.98
CA LEU A 46 -9.83 19.42 -10.47
C LEU A 46 -11.26 19.28 -9.93
N TYR A 47 -11.88 18.13 -10.16
CA TYR A 47 -13.15 17.78 -9.55
C TYR A 47 -13.16 16.31 -9.14
N PHE A 48 -14.01 15.98 -8.16
CA PHE A 48 -14.17 14.62 -7.66
C PHE A 48 -15.45 13.99 -8.26
N ASP A 49 -15.26 12.93 -9.02
CA ASP A 49 -16.30 12.10 -9.61
C ASP A 49 -16.53 10.87 -8.71
N GLU A 50 -17.48 10.99 -7.78
CA GLU A 50 -17.83 9.91 -6.85
C GLU A 50 -18.34 8.67 -7.61
N GLY A 51 -19.05 8.87 -8.72
CA GLY A 51 -19.55 7.77 -9.56
C GLY A 51 -18.42 6.97 -10.21
N ALA A 52 -17.39 7.64 -10.72
CA ALA A 52 -16.20 6.98 -11.25
C ALA A 52 -15.46 6.17 -10.17
N ALA A 53 -15.28 6.73 -8.97
CA ALA A 53 -14.71 6.01 -7.83
C ALA A 53 -15.53 4.77 -7.46
N ASP A 54 -16.85 4.93 -7.35
CA ASP A 54 -17.79 3.86 -6.98
C ASP A 54 -17.84 2.73 -8.00
N THR A 55 -17.74 3.06 -9.30
CA THR A 55 -17.69 2.09 -10.40
C THR A 55 -16.49 1.16 -10.23
N VAL A 56 -15.32 1.71 -9.92
CA VAL A 56 -14.12 0.89 -9.72
C VAL A 56 -14.24 0.06 -8.45
N ILE A 57 -14.75 0.61 -7.35
CA ILE A 57 -14.96 -0.17 -6.11
C ILE A 57 -15.96 -1.32 -6.34
N ASP A 58 -17.02 -1.08 -7.10
CA ASP A 58 -17.98 -2.12 -7.45
C ASP A 58 -17.36 -3.20 -8.35
N PHE A 59 -16.51 -2.81 -9.30
CA PHE A 59 -15.79 -3.75 -10.16
C PHE A 59 -14.98 -4.78 -9.36
N PHE A 60 -14.32 -4.38 -8.26
CA PHE A 60 -13.61 -5.33 -7.40
C PHE A 60 -14.54 -6.45 -6.89
N SER A 61 -15.81 -6.13 -6.58
CA SER A 61 -16.78 -7.13 -6.12
C SER A 61 -17.22 -8.11 -7.22
N GLU A 62 -17.00 -7.77 -8.49
CA GLU A 62 -17.25 -8.66 -9.63
C GLU A 62 -16.09 -9.64 -9.88
N LEU A 63 -14.90 -9.36 -9.34
CA LEU A 63 -13.77 -10.29 -9.32
C LEU A 63 -13.95 -11.41 -8.29
N ARG A 64 -13.17 -12.48 -8.43
CA ARG A 64 -13.22 -13.63 -7.52
C ARG A 64 -11.84 -13.96 -6.96
N LEU A 65 -11.76 -14.08 -5.64
CA LEU A 65 -10.55 -14.52 -4.96
C LEU A 65 -10.28 -16.00 -5.28
N TRP A 66 -8.99 -16.37 -5.41
CA TRP A 66 -8.59 -17.75 -5.77
C TRP A 66 -7.62 -18.38 -4.78
N LYS A 67 -6.94 -17.57 -3.96
CA LYS A 67 -5.96 -18.04 -2.97
C LYS A 67 -6.60 -18.21 -1.60
N GLY A 68 -6.24 -19.31 -0.94
CA GLY A 68 -6.70 -19.64 0.41
C GLY A 68 -8.05 -20.35 0.42
N ARG A 69 -8.14 -21.44 1.19
CA ARG A 69 -9.39 -22.22 1.34
C ARG A 69 -10.55 -21.36 1.86
N GLU A 70 -10.24 -20.41 2.74
CA GLU A 70 -11.20 -19.50 3.37
C GLU A 70 -11.81 -18.49 2.37
N TYR A 71 -11.12 -18.17 1.26
CA TYR A 71 -11.50 -17.05 0.38
C TYR A 71 -11.77 -17.48 -1.07
N LYS A 72 -11.39 -18.69 -1.48
CA LYS A 72 -11.51 -19.14 -2.86
C LYS A 72 -12.98 -19.11 -3.30
N GLY A 73 -13.26 -18.36 -4.37
CA GLY A 73 -14.60 -18.20 -4.94
C GLY A 73 -15.39 -17.04 -4.34
N GLU A 74 -14.91 -16.43 -3.26
CA GLU A 74 -15.57 -15.26 -2.68
C GLU A 74 -15.35 -14.00 -3.53
N PRO A 75 -16.31 -13.07 -3.56
CA PRO A 75 -16.13 -11.74 -4.14
C PRO A 75 -14.93 -11.01 -3.53
N PHE A 76 -14.14 -10.33 -4.37
CA PHE A 76 -13.02 -9.54 -3.85
C PHE A 76 -13.53 -8.22 -3.24
N THR A 77 -13.83 -8.26 -1.94
CA THR A 77 -14.27 -7.08 -1.18
C THR A 77 -13.08 -6.26 -0.71
N LEU A 78 -13.07 -4.96 -1.04
CA LEU A 78 -12.04 -4.02 -0.57
C LEU A 78 -12.32 -3.58 0.87
N ALA A 79 -11.28 -3.58 1.71
CA ALA A 79 -11.32 -2.93 3.02
C ALA A 79 -11.45 -1.39 2.88
N PRO A 80 -11.94 -0.67 3.91
CA PRO A 80 -12.19 0.77 3.84
C PRO A 80 -10.97 1.60 3.40
N HIS A 81 -9.77 1.24 3.86
CA HIS A 81 -8.55 1.94 3.49
C HIS A 81 -8.20 1.79 1.99
N PHE A 82 -8.51 0.63 1.39
CA PHE A 82 -8.37 0.43 -0.05
C PHE A 82 -9.50 1.11 -0.83
N GLN A 83 -10.73 1.14 -0.32
CA GLN A 83 -11.80 1.94 -0.92
C GLN A 83 -11.41 3.42 -0.99
N PHE A 84 -10.81 3.98 0.08
CA PHE A 84 -10.27 5.34 0.07
C PHE A 84 -9.17 5.54 -0.98
N ILE A 85 -8.21 4.62 -1.07
CA ILE A 85 -7.13 4.68 -2.06
C ILE A 85 -7.67 4.66 -3.49
N ILE A 86 -8.52 3.68 -3.81
CA ILE A 86 -9.12 3.53 -5.14
C ILE A 86 -9.99 4.74 -5.48
N SER A 87 -10.77 5.24 -4.52
CA SER A 87 -11.57 6.45 -4.72
C SER A 87 -10.70 7.65 -5.08
N ASN A 88 -9.56 7.83 -4.42
CA ASN A 88 -8.66 8.93 -4.76
C ASN A 88 -8.06 8.76 -6.16
N LEU A 89 -7.53 7.58 -6.46
CA LEU A 89 -6.89 7.29 -7.75
C LEU A 89 -7.84 7.44 -8.94
N MET A 90 -9.09 7.02 -8.79
CA MET A 90 -10.04 6.90 -9.90
C MET A 90 -11.13 7.97 -9.92
N GLY A 91 -11.45 8.58 -8.78
CA GLY A 91 -12.48 9.61 -8.66
C GLY A 91 -11.98 11.02 -8.95
N TRP A 92 -10.71 11.35 -8.69
CA TRP A 92 -10.20 12.67 -9.00
C TRP A 92 -9.90 12.82 -10.50
N LYS A 93 -10.54 13.81 -11.13
CA LYS A 93 -10.42 14.11 -12.55
C LYS A 93 -10.00 15.55 -12.80
N ARG A 94 -9.42 15.78 -13.98
CA ARG A 94 -9.13 17.10 -14.55
C ARG A 94 -10.33 17.61 -15.34
N ALA A 95 -10.33 18.89 -15.70
CA ALA A 95 -11.39 19.52 -16.49
C ALA A 95 -11.69 18.82 -17.83
N ASP A 96 -10.71 18.13 -18.42
CA ASP A 96 -10.86 17.33 -19.65
C ASP A 96 -11.39 15.91 -19.40
N HIS A 97 -11.88 15.63 -18.19
CA HIS A 97 -12.38 14.34 -17.71
C HIS A 97 -11.34 13.22 -17.58
N THR A 98 -10.06 13.49 -17.84
CA THR A 98 -8.97 12.54 -17.61
C THR A 98 -8.65 12.41 -16.13
N ARG A 99 -8.04 11.28 -15.74
CA ARG A 99 -7.59 11.06 -14.36
C ARG A 99 -6.56 12.12 -13.94
N ARG A 100 -6.75 12.65 -12.73
CA ARG A 100 -5.79 13.58 -12.10
C ARG A 100 -4.45 12.89 -11.87
N PHE A 101 -4.49 11.78 -11.14
CA PHE A 101 -3.30 11.08 -10.68
C PHE A 101 -2.77 10.12 -11.75
N LYS A 102 -1.53 10.37 -12.18
CA LYS A 102 -0.78 9.48 -13.06
C LYS A 102 0.08 8.51 -12.26
N ILE A 103 0.49 8.89 -11.05
CA ILE A 103 1.27 8.04 -10.15
C ILE A 103 0.48 7.80 -8.86
N GLY A 104 0.33 6.53 -8.49
CA GLY A 104 -0.15 6.11 -7.19
C GLY A 104 0.95 5.40 -6.40
N TYR A 105 1.25 5.85 -5.19
CA TYR A 105 2.26 5.23 -4.32
C TYR A 105 1.63 4.70 -3.02
N ILE A 106 1.75 3.40 -2.78
CA ILE A 106 1.23 2.74 -1.57
C ILE A 106 2.39 2.09 -0.81
N GLU A 107 2.74 2.66 0.34
CA GLU A 107 3.70 2.08 1.29
C GLU A 107 2.96 1.52 2.50
N MET A 108 3.10 0.22 2.76
CA MET A 108 2.41 -0.47 3.86
C MET A 108 3.21 -1.70 4.28
N GLY A 109 2.98 -2.22 5.49
CA GLY A 109 3.52 -3.51 5.92
C GLY A 109 3.22 -4.68 4.94
N ARG A 110 4.06 -5.73 5.01
CA ARG A 110 3.86 -6.98 4.26
C ARG A 110 2.60 -7.70 4.70
N LYS A 111 2.07 -8.52 3.79
CA LYS A 111 0.78 -9.22 3.93
C LYS A 111 -0.46 -8.30 4.00
N GLY A 112 -0.33 -7.01 3.71
CA GLY A 112 -1.45 -6.07 3.59
C GLY A 112 -2.24 -6.14 2.27
N SER A 113 -2.18 -7.23 1.52
CA SER A 113 -2.92 -7.44 0.25
C SER A 113 -2.65 -6.45 -0.90
N LYS A 114 -1.62 -5.59 -0.80
CA LYS A 114 -1.25 -4.60 -1.84
C LYS A 114 -1.18 -5.20 -3.25
N THR A 115 -0.44 -6.30 -3.42
CA THR A 115 -0.26 -7.01 -4.71
C THR A 115 -1.59 -7.50 -5.29
N THR A 116 -2.52 -7.94 -4.44
CA THR A 116 -3.86 -8.39 -4.88
C THR A 116 -4.73 -7.23 -5.28
N VAL A 117 -4.67 -6.11 -4.55
CA VAL A 117 -5.35 -4.86 -4.95
C VAL A 117 -4.77 -4.30 -6.25
N ALA A 118 -3.45 -4.32 -6.42
CA ALA A 118 -2.80 -3.93 -7.68
C ALA A 118 -3.25 -4.80 -8.85
N GLY A 119 -3.41 -6.12 -8.64
CA GLY A 119 -3.97 -7.01 -9.65
C GLY A 119 -5.44 -6.72 -9.96
N GLY A 120 -6.25 -6.37 -8.96
CA GLY A 120 -7.64 -5.96 -9.19
C GLY A 120 -7.74 -4.64 -9.96
N LEU A 121 -6.90 -3.66 -9.62
CA LEU A 121 -6.85 -2.39 -10.36
C LEU A 121 -6.33 -2.60 -11.79
N GLY A 122 -5.26 -3.39 -11.96
CA GLY A 122 -4.77 -3.76 -13.29
C GLY A 122 -5.84 -4.47 -14.14
N ALA A 123 -6.67 -5.32 -13.53
CA ALA A 123 -7.81 -5.94 -14.21
C ALA A 123 -8.86 -4.91 -14.66
N TYR A 124 -9.12 -3.87 -13.86
CA TYR A 124 -10.03 -2.78 -14.25
C TYR A 124 -9.51 -2.05 -15.50
N PHE A 125 -8.25 -1.62 -15.46
CA PHE A 125 -7.58 -0.96 -16.58
C PHE A 125 -7.53 -1.84 -17.84
N PHE A 126 -7.39 -3.15 -17.66
CA PHE A 126 -7.32 -4.10 -18.76
C PHE A 126 -8.68 -4.39 -19.42
N THR A 127 -9.79 -4.20 -18.71
CA THR A 127 -11.10 -4.70 -19.16
C THR A 127 -12.14 -3.62 -19.39
N ILE A 128 -12.30 -2.67 -18.46
CA ILE A 128 -13.46 -1.76 -18.46
C ILE A 128 -13.11 -0.27 -18.37
N ASP A 129 -11.83 0.10 -18.29
CA ASP A 129 -11.41 1.51 -18.27
C ASP A 129 -11.65 2.24 -19.60
N GLY A 130 -12.00 1.50 -20.67
CA GLY A 130 -12.46 2.07 -21.94
C GLY A 130 -11.34 2.61 -22.85
N GLU A 131 -10.11 2.14 -22.64
CA GLU A 131 -8.96 2.53 -23.45
C GLU A 131 -8.69 1.50 -24.58
N GLU A 132 -8.61 1.97 -25.81
CA GLU A 132 -8.23 1.16 -26.97
C GLU A 132 -6.71 0.92 -27.02
N GLY A 133 -6.32 -0.30 -27.34
CA GLY A 133 -4.92 -0.72 -27.38
C GLY A 133 -4.22 -0.62 -26.03
N ALA A 134 -4.93 -0.79 -24.91
CA ALA A 134 -4.34 -0.61 -23.58
C ALA A 134 -3.22 -1.61 -23.32
N GLU A 135 -2.03 -1.11 -23.00
CA GLU A 135 -0.89 -1.93 -22.57
C GLU A 135 -0.76 -1.91 -21.05
N ILE A 136 -0.91 -3.09 -20.46
CA ILE A 136 -0.93 -3.31 -19.02
C ILE A 136 0.31 -4.08 -18.61
N TYR A 137 1.10 -3.51 -17.71
CA TYR A 137 2.37 -4.07 -17.31
C TYR A 137 2.44 -4.33 -15.81
N SER A 138 3.15 -5.40 -15.45
CA SER A 138 3.64 -5.60 -14.09
C SER A 138 5.14 -5.66 -14.13
N ALA A 139 5.80 -4.96 -13.21
CA ALA A 139 7.25 -4.83 -13.19
C ALA A 139 7.77 -5.00 -11.76
N ALA A 140 8.91 -5.66 -11.66
CA ALA A 140 9.65 -5.90 -10.42
C ALA A 140 11.12 -6.15 -10.76
N VAL A 141 11.94 -6.43 -9.74
CA VAL A 141 13.38 -6.72 -9.92
C VAL A 141 13.60 -7.93 -10.82
N THR A 142 12.77 -8.97 -10.67
CA THR A 142 12.84 -10.18 -11.49
C THR A 142 11.52 -10.44 -12.19
N ARG A 143 11.57 -11.17 -13.32
CA ARG A 143 10.35 -11.56 -14.04
C ARG A 143 9.40 -12.38 -13.18
N ASP A 144 9.92 -13.24 -12.32
CA ASP A 144 9.09 -14.08 -11.44
C ASP A 144 8.40 -13.27 -10.34
N GLN A 145 9.03 -12.19 -9.87
CA GLN A 145 8.34 -11.23 -9.00
C GLN A 145 7.27 -10.45 -9.76
N ALA A 146 7.56 -9.99 -10.98
CA ALA A 146 6.60 -9.27 -11.81
C ALA A 146 5.36 -10.13 -12.13
N LYS A 147 5.56 -11.44 -12.38
CA LYS A 147 4.48 -12.41 -12.57
C LYS A 147 3.50 -12.44 -11.40
N LEU A 148 3.88 -12.06 -10.18
CA LEU A 148 2.95 -12.08 -9.05
C LEU A 148 1.75 -11.17 -9.33
N VAL A 149 1.95 -9.90 -9.68
CA VAL A 149 0.82 -8.99 -9.98
C VAL A 149 0.05 -9.45 -11.22
N TRP A 150 0.75 -9.85 -12.28
CA TRP A 150 0.11 -10.38 -13.50
C TRP A 150 -0.76 -11.62 -13.23
N GLU A 151 -0.29 -12.54 -12.39
CA GLU A 151 -1.06 -13.69 -11.93
C GLU A 151 -2.26 -13.28 -11.08
N ASN A 152 -2.17 -12.19 -10.32
CA ASN A 152 -3.34 -11.65 -9.61
C ASN A 152 -4.39 -11.17 -10.62
N ILE A 153 -4.01 -10.43 -11.68
CA ILE A 153 -4.93 -10.03 -12.77
C ILE A 153 -5.60 -11.27 -13.36
N LYS A 154 -4.79 -12.21 -13.87
CA LYS A 154 -5.26 -13.46 -14.49
C LYS A 154 -6.23 -14.25 -13.60
N ASN A 155 -5.87 -14.46 -12.34
CA ASN A 155 -6.62 -15.35 -11.47
C ASN A 155 -7.81 -14.68 -10.78
N LEU A 156 -7.85 -13.34 -10.70
CA LEU A 156 -9.03 -12.59 -10.29
C LEU A 156 -10.10 -12.58 -11.38
N THR A 157 -9.69 -12.48 -12.65
CA THR A 157 -10.62 -12.38 -13.78
C THR A 157 -11.11 -13.74 -14.28
N LYS A 158 -10.27 -14.78 -14.25
CA LYS A 158 -10.61 -16.10 -14.80
C LYS A 158 -11.86 -16.77 -14.19
N PRO A 159 -12.17 -16.63 -12.88
CA PRO A 159 -13.41 -17.14 -12.30
C PRO A 159 -14.54 -16.09 -12.28
N SER A 160 -14.33 -14.92 -12.87
CA SER A 160 -15.28 -13.78 -12.83
C SER A 160 -16.12 -13.69 -14.11
N ILE A 161 -17.05 -12.72 -14.12
CA ILE A 161 -17.84 -12.38 -15.30
C ILE A 161 -17.01 -11.87 -16.49
N PHE A 162 -15.76 -11.43 -16.26
CA PHE A 162 -14.86 -10.93 -17.30
C PHE A 162 -14.09 -12.05 -18.02
N ALA A 163 -14.23 -13.31 -17.60
CA ALA A 163 -13.53 -14.42 -18.24
C ALA A 163 -13.81 -14.55 -19.76
N PRO A 164 -15.06 -14.39 -20.26
CA PRO A 164 -15.36 -14.58 -21.68
C PRO A 164 -14.70 -13.57 -22.64
N MET A 165 -14.31 -12.38 -22.16
CA MET A 165 -13.69 -11.35 -23.00
C MET A 165 -12.15 -11.43 -23.03
N ILE A 166 -11.53 -12.27 -22.19
CA ILE A 166 -10.07 -12.35 -22.04
C ILE A 166 -9.55 -13.66 -22.62
N SER A 167 -8.57 -13.58 -23.51
CA SER A 167 -7.75 -14.74 -23.89
C SER A 167 -6.60 -14.91 -22.90
N TYR A 168 -6.45 -16.13 -22.36
CA TYR A 168 -5.48 -16.44 -21.32
C TYR A 168 -4.31 -17.27 -21.85
N TYR A 169 -3.14 -16.65 -22.01
CA TYR A 169 -1.92 -17.35 -22.39
C TYR A 169 -0.98 -17.60 -21.19
N THR A 170 0.15 -18.25 -21.45
CA THR A 170 1.15 -18.60 -20.43
C THR A 170 1.87 -17.36 -19.88
N HIS A 171 2.15 -16.37 -20.72
CA HIS A 171 2.91 -15.18 -20.36
C HIS A 171 2.28 -13.85 -20.83
N ASN A 172 1.03 -13.90 -21.28
CA ASN A 172 0.28 -12.76 -21.82
C ASN A 172 -1.22 -12.98 -21.56
N LEU A 173 -1.98 -11.90 -21.36
CA LEU A 173 -3.43 -11.88 -21.52
C LEU A 173 -3.78 -10.88 -22.64
N SER A 174 -4.81 -11.16 -23.42
CA SER A 174 -5.31 -10.22 -24.43
C SER A 174 -6.82 -10.03 -24.38
N VAL A 175 -7.27 -8.83 -24.73
CA VAL A 175 -8.68 -8.52 -25.03
C VAL A 175 -8.71 -8.06 -26.48
N GLU A 176 -9.20 -8.93 -27.37
CA GLU A 176 -9.16 -8.72 -28.82
C GLU A 176 -10.03 -7.54 -29.26
N SER A 177 -11.20 -7.35 -28.63
CA SER A 177 -12.15 -6.31 -28.98
C SER A 177 -11.60 -4.89 -28.81
N THR A 178 -10.60 -4.71 -27.93
CA THR A 178 -9.97 -3.41 -27.64
C THR A 178 -8.47 -3.45 -27.92
N TRP A 179 -7.96 -4.44 -28.66
CA TRP A 179 -6.52 -4.60 -28.99
C TRP A 179 -5.57 -4.54 -27.77
N SER A 180 -6.07 -4.87 -26.58
CA SER A 180 -5.36 -4.64 -25.32
C SER A 180 -4.54 -5.87 -24.93
N LYS A 181 -3.40 -5.64 -24.27
CA LYS A 181 -2.47 -6.70 -23.82
C LYS A 181 -2.03 -6.49 -22.37
N CYS A 182 -1.77 -7.59 -21.66
CA CYS A 182 -1.29 -7.57 -20.29
C CYS A 182 -0.14 -8.56 -20.08
N GLU A 183 1.04 -8.07 -19.66
CA GLU A 183 2.27 -8.86 -19.59
C GLU A 183 3.14 -8.52 -18.36
N PRO A 184 3.89 -9.51 -17.82
CA PRO A 184 4.94 -9.25 -16.84
C PRO A 184 6.25 -8.85 -17.54
N LEU A 185 6.77 -7.68 -17.18
CA LEU A 185 8.06 -7.15 -17.61
C LEU A 185 9.17 -7.57 -16.66
N SER A 186 10.36 -7.84 -17.21
CA SER A 186 11.60 -7.97 -16.44
C SER A 186 12.48 -6.73 -16.67
N SER A 187 13.48 -6.56 -15.80
CA SER A 187 14.52 -5.54 -15.95
C SER A 187 15.45 -5.75 -17.14
N ASP A 188 15.30 -6.83 -17.92
CA ASP A 188 16.14 -7.10 -19.08
C ASP A 188 15.88 -6.07 -20.17
N SER A 189 16.95 -5.33 -20.47
CA SER A 189 16.99 -4.04 -21.15
C SER A 189 16.34 -3.94 -22.53
N LYS A 190 16.11 -5.05 -23.23
CA LYS A 190 15.68 -5.01 -24.64
C LYS A 190 14.16 -4.92 -24.83
N SER A 191 13.36 -5.25 -23.81
CA SER A 191 11.88 -5.28 -23.93
C SER A 191 11.20 -4.01 -23.44
N LEU A 192 11.98 -3.00 -23.06
CA LEU A 192 11.51 -1.85 -22.30
C LEU A 192 11.53 -0.53 -23.12
N ASP A 193 12.29 -0.46 -24.22
CA ASP A 193 12.25 0.70 -25.10
C ASP A 193 11.00 0.66 -25.98
N GLY A 194 10.22 1.76 -26.01
CA GLY A 194 9.04 1.90 -26.87
C GLY A 194 7.73 1.35 -26.30
N LEU A 195 7.64 1.17 -24.98
CA LEU A 195 6.37 0.82 -24.31
C LEU A 195 5.34 1.95 -24.46
N ASP A 196 4.07 1.58 -24.61
CA ASP A 196 2.95 2.52 -24.69
C ASP A 196 1.99 2.26 -23.52
N THR A 197 2.45 2.64 -22.33
CA THR A 197 1.87 2.16 -21.07
C THR A 197 0.56 2.86 -20.72
N HIS A 198 -0.52 2.09 -20.63
CA HIS A 198 -1.79 2.57 -20.05
C HIS A 198 -1.85 2.34 -18.55
N PHE A 199 -1.42 1.16 -18.10
CA PHE A 199 -1.26 0.87 -16.68
C PHE A 199 0.02 0.10 -16.42
N ALA A 200 0.74 0.45 -15.35
CA ALA A 200 1.81 -0.39 -14.83
C ALA A 200 1.75 -0.52 -13.32
N SER A 201 1.99 -1.72 -12.82
CA SER A 201 2.23 -1.95 -11.39
C SER A 201 3.71 -2.23 -11.14
N LEU A 202 4.37 -1.37 -10.36
CA LEU A 202 5.73 -1.60 -9.88
C LEU A 202 5.65 -2.18 -8.46
N ASP A 203 5.93 -3.47 -8.33
CA ASP A 203 5.90 -4.15 -7.03
C ASP A 203 7.27 -4.14 -6.34
N GLU A 204 7.23 -4.12 -5.01
CA GLU A 204 8.37 -4.14 -4.10
C GLU A 204 9.49 -3.16 -4.48
N LEU A 205 9.15 -1.89 -4.77
CA LEU A 205 10.14 -0.86 -5.20
C LEU A 205 11.36 -0.76 -4.28
N HIS A 206 11.22 -1.05 -2.98
CA HIS A 206 12.33 -1.07 -2.01
C HIS A 206 13.42 -2.11 -2.30
N ALA A 207 13.14 -3.08 -3.16
CA ALA A 207 14.07 -4.12 -3.57
C ALA A 207 14.77 -3.78 -4.90
N HIS A 208 14.35 -2.73 -5.60
CA HIS A 208 14.98 -2.32 -6.87
C HIS A 208 16.35 -1.72 -6.58
N PRO A 209 17.43 -2.24 -7.19
CA PRO A 209 18.79 -1.81 -6.90
C PRO A 209 19.12 -0.44 -7.48
N ASP A 210 18.42 -0.04 -8.54
CA ASP A 210 18.62 1.20 -9.28
C ASP A 210 17.29 1.69 -9.88
N PRO A 211 17.20 2.96 -10.34
CA PRO A 211 15.93 3.54 -10.78
C PRO A 211 15.53 3.17 -12.21
N ARG A 212 16.32 2.38 -12.96
CA ARG A 212 16.14 2.17 -14.40
C ARG A 212 14.75 1.67 -14.78
N VAL A 213 14.28 0.59 -14.14
CA VAL A 213 12.95 0.00 -14.43
C VAL A 213 11.85 0.99 -14.07
N HIS A 214 12.05 1.71 -12.96
CA HIS A 214 11.14 2.75 -12.52
C HIS A 214 11.02 3.87 -13.56
N ASP A 215 12.14 4.49 -13.92
CA ASP A 215 12.16 5.69 -14.77
C ASP A 215 11.64 5.38 -16.17
N LEU A 216 12.01 4.23 -16.72
CA LEU A 216 11.52 3.81 -18.02
C LEU A 216 9.98 3.66 -18.08
N ILE A 217 9.37 3.11 -17.02
CA ILE A 217 7.91 2.99 -16.97
C ILE A 217 7.23 4.35 -16.76
N ILE A 218 7.88 5.29 -16.07
CA ILE A 218 7.37 6.65 -15.97
C ILE A 218 7.46 7.37 -17.32
N ASP A 219 8.55 7.16 -18.07
CA ASP A 219 8.77 7.78 -19.37
C ASP A 219 7.79 7.24 -20.44
N SER A 220 7.37 5.96 -20.34
CA SER A 220 6.41 5.33 -21.26
C SER A 220 4.95 5.80 -21.11
N LEU A 221 4.67 6.71 -20.18
CA LEU A 221 3.32 7.28 -19.98
C LEU A 221 2.99 8.38 -20.98
N GLY A 222 3.98 8.96 -21.67
CA GLY A 222 3.81 10.17 -22.47
C GLY A 222 2.86 10.04 -23.67
N SER A 223 2.64 8.83 -24.15
CA SER A 223 1.81 8.51 -25.32
C SER A 223 0.31 8.43 -25.01
N ARG A 224 -0.08 8.34 -23.73
CA ARG A 224 -1.47 8.13 -23.31
C ARG A 224 -2.05 9.36 -22.62
N SER A 225 -3.34 9.59 -22.81
CA SER A 225 -4.07 10.73 -22.22
C SER A 225 -4.27 10.57 -20.72
N GLN A 226 -4.54 9.34 -20.27
CA GLN A 226 -4.84 9.01 -18.88
C GLN A 226 -4.14 7.71 -18.44
N PRO A 227 -2.81 7.58 -18.48
CA PRO A 227 -2.16 6.38 -17.97
C PRO A 227 -2.04 6.41 -16.45
N MET A 228 -1.74 5.27 -15.83
CA MET A 228 -1.44 5.20 -14.40
C MET A 228 -0.30 4.22 -14.08
N VAL A 229 0.62 4.66 -13.22
CA VAL A 229 1.60 3.78 -12.58
C VAL A 229 1.25 3.64 -11.12
N LEU A 230 0.97 2.41 -10.71
CA LEU A 230 0.78 2.04 -9.31
C LEU A 230 2.08 1.45 -8.75
N ILE A 231 2.73 2.20 -7.90
CA ILE A 231 3.90 1.77 -7.13
C ILE A 231 3.40 1.22 -5.80
N ILE A 232 3.64 -0.06 -5.55
CA ILE A 232 3.36 -0.68 -4.26
C ILE A 232 4.65 -1.14 -3.60
N THR A 233 4.77 -0.89 -2.30
CA THR A 233 6.01 -1.24 -1.61
C THR A 233 5.81 -1.40 -0.11
N THR A 234 6.89 -1.85 0.53
CA THR A 234 7.05 -1.89 1.99
C THR A 234 8.39 -1.21 2.28
N ALA A 235 8.61 -0.76 3.51
CA ALA A 235 9.89 -0.20 3.92
C ALA A 235 11.04 -1.18 3.62
N GLY A 236 12.18 -0.58 3.27
CA GLY A 236 13.43 -1.26 2.99
C GLY A 236 14.51 -0.93 4.02
N PHE A 237 15.75 -1.26 3.63
CA PHE A 237 16.96 -0.93 4.38
C PHE A 237 17.81 0.13 3.69
N ASP A 238 17.73 0.20 2.36
CA ASP A 238 18.46 1.17 1.56
C ASP A 238 17.70 2.51 1.50
N GLN A 239 18.19 3.49 2.26
CA GLN A 239 17.64 4.84 2.31
C GLN A 239 18.25 5.77 1.24
N ALA A 240 19.23 5.30 0.47
CA ALA A 240 19.76 6.01 -0.68
C ALA A 240 19.06 5.60 -1.98
N GLY A 241 18.42 4.42 -2.00
CA GLY A 241 17.76 3.85 -3.16
C GLY A 241 16.50 4.57 -3.63
N VAL A 242 16.06 4.24 -4.85
CA VAL A 242 14.93 4.86 -5.56
C VAL A 242 13.65 4.88 -4.74
N CYS A 243 13.36 3.82 -3.98
CA CYS A 243 12.15 3.75 -3.17
C CYS A 243 12.12 4.80 -2.06
N TYR A 244 13.24 5.01 -1.37
CA TYR A 244 13.32 6.01 -0.30
C TYR A 244 13.23 7.42 -0.87
N GLN A 245 13.83 7.67 -2.04
CA GLN A 245 13.70 8.95 -2.74
C GLN A 245 12.22 9.24 -3.08
N ARG A 246 11.47 8.24 -3.58
CA ARG A 246 10.02 8.38 -3.85
C ARG A 246 9.21 8.59 -2.58
N ARG A 247 9.56 7.91 -1.49
CA ARG A 247 8.98 8.17 -0.16
C ARG A 247 9.20 9.62 0.25
N GLU A 248 10.44 10.11 0.23
CA GLU A 248 10.78 11.48 0.65
C GLU A 248 10.00 12.51 -0.19
N TYR A 249 9.92 12.31 -1.51
CA TYR A 249 9.09 13.15 -2.39
C TYR A 249 7.63 13.18 -1.96
N LEU A 250 7.02 12.01 -1.71
CA LEU A 250 5.65 11.93 -1.19
C LEU A 250 5.51 12.62 0.17
N THR A 251 6.46 12.46 1.09
CA THR A 251 6.37 13.13 2.40
C THR A 251 6.41 14.66 2.26
N GLN A 252 7.17 15.21 1.30
CA GLN A 252 7.19 16.63 1.01
C GLN A 252 5.86 17.12 0.42
N ILE A 253 5.21 16.33 -0.43
CA ILE A 253 3.87 16.62 -0.92
C ILE A 253 2.85 16.61 0.23
N LEU A 254 2.86 15.57 1.06
CA LEU A 254 1.93 15.43 2.19
C LEU A 254 2.13 16.54 3.24
N LYS A 255 3.38 16.98 3.45
CA LYS A 255 3.72 18.11 4.33
C LYS A 255 3.51 19.49 3.67
N LYS A 256 3.02 19.53 2.42
CA LYS A 256 2.74 20.74 1.63
C LYS A 256 3.99 21.60 1.34
N THR A 257 5.18 20.99 1.35
CA THR A 257 6.43 21.64 0.93
C THR A 257 6.54 21.68 -0.60
N ILE A 258 6.00 20.66 -1.27
CA ILE A 258 5.91 20.56 -2.73
C ILE A 258 4.43 20.40 -3.11
N THR A 259 4.04 20.98 -4.25
CA THR A 259 2.73 20.75 -4.86
C THR A 259 2.90 19.93 -6.13
N ASP A 260 2.26 18.76 -6.19
CA ASP A 260 2.21 17.91 -7.39
C ASP A 260 0.84 17.22 -7.46
N ASP A 261 0.02 17.65 -8.42
CA ASP A 261 -1.33 17.12 -8.61
C ASP A 261 -1.38 15.82 -9.39
N SER A 262 -0.26 15.36 -9.96
CA SER A 262 -0.19 14.08 -10.67
C SER A 262 0.18 12.90 -9.77
N PHE A 263 0.67 13.17 -8.55
CA PHE A 263 1.16 12.15 -7.61
C PHE A 263 0.22 11.99 -6.41
N PHE A 264 -0.47 10.84 -6.35
CA PHE A 264 -1.15 10.37 -5.16
C PHE A 264 -0.21 9.45 -4.38
N GLY A 265 -0.25 9.54 -3.05
CA GLY A 265 0.37 8.50 -2.26
C GLY A 265 -0.07 8.47 -0.81
N ILE A 266 0.14 7.31 -0.20
CA ILE A 266 -0.21 7.04 1.18
C ILE A 266 0.84 6.13 1.82
N ILE A 267 1.19 6.45 3.06
CA ILE A 267 2.20 5.73 3.84
C ILE A 267 1.55 5.26 5.13
N TYR A 268 1.42 3.95 5.29
CA TYR A 268 1.01 3.29 6.51
C TYR A 268 2.27 2.86 7.26
N THR A 269 2.53 3.46 8.42
CA THR A 269 3.73 3.21 9.25
C THR A 269 3.43 3.59 10.70
N LEU A 270 4.35 3.36 11.61
CA LEU A 270 4.27 3.93 12.96
C LEU A 270 4.79 5.37 12.97
N ASP A 271 4.23 6.22 13.82
CA ASP A 271 4.71 7.58 14.02
C ASP A 271 6.02 7.55 14.83
N THR A 272 7.16 7.65 14.14
CA THR A 272 8.48 7.67 14.77
C THR A 272 9.02 9.09 14.95
N LYS A 273 9.95 9.28 15.89
CA LYS A 273 10.66 10.55 16.05
C LYS A 273 11.51 10.92 14.82
N LYS A 274 11.92 9.94 14.03
CA LYS A 274 12.64 10.15 12.76
C LYS A 274 11.78 10.92 11.75
N ASP A 275 10.53 10.49 11.56
CA ASP A 275 9.59 11.17 10.64
C ASP A 275 9.02 12.46 11.25
N TRP A 276 8.92 12.51 12.57
CA TRP A 276 8.32 13.59 13.37
C TRP A 276 9.21 14.03 14.54
N PRO A 277 10.23 14.89 14.31
CA PRO A 277 11.21 15.29 15.34
C PRO A 277 10.62 15.93 16.61
N GLY A 278 9.37 16.42 16.54
CA GLY A 278 8.66 16.97 17.69
C GLY A 278 8.13 15.92 18.69
N LEU A 279 8.19 14.62 18.35
CA LEU A 279 7.79 13.54 19.26
C LEU A 279 8.84 13.31 20.35
N ALA A 280 8.38 12.96 21.54
CA ALA A 280 9.25 12.46 22.60
C ALA A 280 9.59 10.98 22.38
N ASP A 281 10.75 10.54 22.87
CA ASP A 281 11.11 9.12 22.87
C ASP A 281 10.09 8.32 23.68
N ARG A 282 9.83 7.06 23.28
CA ARG A 282 8.82 6.21 23.93
C ARG A 282 9.03 6.05 25.45
N THR A 283 10.30 6.02 25.89
CA THR A 283 10.71 5.91 27.29
C THR A 283 10.62 7.22 28.08
N SER A 284 10.28 8.34 27.42
CA SER A 284 10.20 9.64 28.06
C SER A 284 9.17 9.64 29.20
N LYS A 285 9.53 10.24 30.34
CA LYS A 285 8.60 10.46 31.47
C LYS A 285 7.66 11.65 31.26
N SER A 286 7.78 12.37 30.14
CA SER A 286 6.94 13.52 29.84
C SER A 286 5.47 13.10 29.74
N LYS A 287 4.60 13.79 30.50
CA LYS A 287 3.14 13.63 30.45
C LYS A 287 2.47 14.56 29.43
N THR A 288 3.19 15.58 28.95
CA THR A 288 2.63 16.63 28.08
C THR A 288 3.04 16.47 26.62
N LYS A 289 4.20 15.85 26.34
CA LYS A 289 4.63 15.60 24.95
C LYS A 289 4.06 14.29 24.45
N LYS A 290 3.49 14.32 23.24
CA LYS A 290 3.14 13.10 22.50
C LYS A 290 4.41 12.32 22.20
N LYS A 291 4.39 11.03 22.53
CA LYS A 291 5.50 10.11 22.30
C LYS A 291 5.45 9.53 20.90
N GLU A 292 6.58 9.04 20.42
CA GLU A 292 6.60 8.09 19.31
C GLU A 292 5.82 6.82 19.66
N ASP A 293 5.30 6.17 18.63
CA ASP A 293 4.54 4.93 18.79
C ASP A 293 5.45 3.80 19.28
N ASP A 294 4.94 2.98 20.20
CA ASP A 294 5.65 1.78 20.62
C ASP A 294 5.38 0.63 19.66
N TRP A 295 6.44 0.00 19.18
CA TRP A 295 6.33 -1.09 18.22
C TRP A 295 5.74 -2.36 18.84
N GLN A 296 5.77 -2.50 20.16
CA GLN A 296 5.17 -3.61 20.89
C GLN A 296 3.69 -3.40 21.21
N ASP A 297 3.18 -2.17 21.06
CA ASP A 297 1.78 -1.86 21.33
C ASP A 297 0.89 -2.30 20.15
N GLU A 298 0.08 -3.32 20.39
CA GLU A 298 -0.79 -3.92 19.38
C GLU A 298 -1.84 -2.95 18.84
N ASP A 299 -2.27 -1.99 19.67
CA ASP A 299 -3.27 -0.99 19.28
C ASP A 299 -2.72 -0.03 18.22
N MET A 300 -1.38 0.05 18.10
CA MET A 300 -0.71 0.89 17.11
C MET A 300 -0.45 0.15 15.80
N TRP A 301 -0.45 -1.18 15.77
CA TRP A 301 -0.09 -1.96 14.57
C TRP A 301 -1.01 -1.69 13.39
N VAL A 302 -2.27 -1.35 13.63
CA VAL A 302 -3.24 -0.97 12.59
C VAL A 302 -2.79 0.24 11.77
N LYS A 303 -1.94 1.13 12.32
CA LYS A 303 -1.38 2.27 11.58
C LYS A 303 -0.48 1.86 10.42
N ALA A 304 0.28 0.77 10.60
CA ALA A 304 1.16 0.20 9.58
C ALA A 304 0.49 -0.92 8.76
N MET A 305 -0.50 -1.57 9.36
CA MET A 305 -1.23 -2.71 8.81
C MET A 305 -2.74 -2.46 8.89
N PRO A 306 -3.32 -1.55 8.07
CA PRO A 306 -4.73 -1.17 8.16
C PRO A 306 -5.71 -2.29 7.79
N GLY A 307 -5.21 -3.41 7.26
CA GLY A 307 -5.96 -4.64 7.01
C GLY A 307 -5.90 -5.66 8.16
N LEU A 308 -5.45 -5.24 9.35
CA LEU A 308 -5.42 -6.07 10.55
C LEU A 308 -6.83 -6.47 10.99
N TRP A 309 -7.01 -7.73 11.38
CA TRP A 309 -8.22 -8.17 12.03
C TRP A 309 -7.96 -9.06 13.25
N GLY A 310 -8.78 -8.88 14.28
CA GLY A 310 -8.69 -9.57 15.56
C GLY A 310 -8.93 -8.62 16.73
N VAL A 311 -8.60 -9.11 17.93
CA VAL A 311 -8.71 -8.36 19.18
C VAL A 311 -7.31 -8.17 19.76
N THR A 312 -6.95 -6.93 20.07
CA THR A 312 -5.68 -6.59 20.73
C THR A 312 -5.71 -7.03 22.20
N GLU A 313 -4.55 -7.07 22.86
CA GLU A 313 -4.48 -7.38 24.30
C GLU A 313 -5.28 -6.41 25.19
N SER A 314 -5.41 -5.15 24.78
CA SER A 314 -6.21 -4.13 25.49
C SER A 314 -7.72 -4.25 25.22
N GLY A 315 -8.14 -5.15 24.33
CA GLY A 315 -9.53 -5.38 23.97
C GLY A 315 -10.04 -4.55 22.79
N VAL A 316 -9.17 -3.84 22.06
CA VAL A 316 -9.54 -3.09 20.86
C VAL A 316 -9.83 -4.05 19.70
N LEU A 317 -10.96 -3.82 19.03
CA LEU A 317 -11.41 -4.62 17.90
C LEU A 317 -10.91 -4.02 16.58
N HIS A 318 -10.24 -4.81 15.77
CA HIS A 318 -9.85 -4.44 14.40
C HIS A 318 -10.46 -5.42 13.41
N GLY A 319 -11.02 -4.91 12.30
CA GLY A 319 -11.44 -5.74 11.16
C GLY A 319 -12.42 -6.87 11.48
N ILE A 320 -13.15 -6.78 12.59
CA ILE A 320 -14.14 -7.77 13.05
C ILE A 320 -15.48 -7.10 13.32
N ASP A 321 -16.58 -7.82 13.10
CA ASP A 321 -17.92 -7.32 13.30
C ASP A 321 -18.40 -7.50 14.76
N LYS A 322 -19.66 -7.11 15.04
CA LYS A 322 -20.25 -7.22 16.38
C LYS A 322 -20.41 -8.67 16.88
N LYS A 323 -20.32 -9.66 16.00
CA LYS A 323 -20.40 -11.09 16.32
C LYS A 323 -19.01 -11.70 16.52
N GLY A 324 -17.94 -10.94 16.23
CA GLY A 324 -16.56 -11.40 16.29
C GLY A 324 -16.06 -12.03 14.99
N ASP A 325 -16.85 -11.97 13.91
CA ASP A 325 -16.47 -12.52 12.62
C ASP A 325 -15.58 -11.54 11.85
N GLN A 326 -14.62 -12.06 11.08
CA GLN A 326 -13.75 -11.26 10.21
C GLN A 326 -14.59 -10.50 9.17
N ILE A 327 -14.37 -9.19 9.09
CA ILE A 327 -14.96 -8.36 8.04
C ILE A 327 -14.20 -8.63 6.74
N PRO A 328 -14.89 -8.97 5.63
CA PRO A 328 -14.26 -9.18 4.33
C PRO A 328 -13.36 -8.01 3.91
N GLY A 329 -12.20 -8.34 3.34
CA GLY A 329 -11.19 -7.36 2.89
C GLY A 329 -10.08 -7.06 3.90
N TYR A 330 -10.30 -7.33 5.20
CA TYR A 330 -9.23 -7.31 6.20
C TYR A 330 -8.52 -8.65 6.19
N MET A 331 -7.23 -8.71 5.83
CA MET A 331 -6.56 -9.98 5.48
C MET A 331 -5.37 -10.33 6.39
N THR A 332 -4.98 -9.44 7.31
CA THR A 332 -3.86 -9.69 8.23
C THR A 332 -4.39 -10.16 9.58
N LYS A 333 -4.17 -11.42 9.93
CA LYS A 333 -4.55 -11.96 11.25
C LYS A 333 -3.66 -11.33 12.33
N LEU A 334 -4.26 -10.73 13.35
CA LEU A 334 -3.55 -10.09 14.45
C LEU A 334 -2.63 -11.07 15.19
N SER A 335 -3.06 -12.31 15.38
CA SER A 335 -2.24 -13.36 16.00
C SER A 335 -0.92 -13.64 15.26
N ASP A 336 -0.88 -13.63 13.92
CA ASP A 336 0.36 -13.78 13.12
C ASP A 336 1.35 -12.64 13.37
N VAL A 337 0.84 -11.44 13.68
CA VAL A 337 1.66 -10.27 13.98
C VAL A 337 2.17 -10.35 15.42
N ARG A 338 1.30 -10.73 16.37
CA ARG A 338 1.64 -10.94 17.79
C ARG A 338 2.76 -11.95 17.98
N GLU A 339 2.64 -13.13 17.38
CA GLU A 339 3.68 -14.17 17.45
C GLU A 339 5.05 -13.66 16.95
N LYS A 340 5.04 -12.84 15.89
CA LYS A 340 6.27 -12.26 15.33
C LYS A 340 6.83 -11.13 16.16
N SER A 341 5.96 -10.35 16.80
CA SER A 341 6.37 -9.32 17.76
C SER A 341 7.09 -9.95 18.96
N ILE A 342 6.53 -11.01 19.53
CA ILE A 342 7.12 -11.77 20.64
C ILE A 342 8.49 -12.35 20.25
N TYR A 343 8.58 -12.94 19.06
CA TYR A 343 9.86 -13.45 18.54
C TYR A 343 10.88 -12.32 18.31
N ALA A 344 10.44 -11.18 17.75
CA ALA A 344 11.29 -10.02 17.54
C ALA A 344 11.79 -9.37 18.84
N ALA A 345 10.98 -9.42 19.90
CA ALA A 345 11.35 -8.90 21.22
C ALA A 345 12.47 -9.71 21.88
N SER A 346 12.52 -11.02 21.64
CA SER A 346 13.55 -11.91 22.18
C SER A 346 14.75 -12.11 21.25
N ASN A 347 14.68 -11.63 20.00
CA ASN A 347 15.75 -11.81 19.01
C ASN A 347 16.09 -10.49 18.29
N PRO A 348 17.21 -9.83 18.66
CA PRO A 348 17.67 -8.60 18.02
C PRO A 348 17.89 -8.70 16.50
N ALA A 349 18.27 -9.88 15.99
CA ALA A 349 18.43 -10.10 14.55
C ALA A 349 17.08 -10.13 13.80
N ALA A 350 16.00 -10.52 14.49
CA ALA A 350 14.65 -10.53 13.93
C ALA A 350 13.95 -9.18 14.04
N LEU A 351 14.36 -8.32 14.98
CA LEU A 351 13.73 -7.02 15.24
C LEU A 351 13.68 -6.13 14.00
N ASN A 352 14.81 -5.92 13.32
CA ASN A 352 14.85 -5.07 12.13
C ASN A 352 13.90 -5.60 11.04
N ASN A 353 13.83 -6.91 10.85
CA ASN A 353 12.88 -7.50 9.91
C ASN A 353 11.43 -7.28 10.31
N PHE A 354 11.10 -7.36 11.60
CA PHE A 354 9.76 -7.06 12.11
C PHE A 354 9.39 -5.60 11.90
N LEU A 355 10.23 -4.67 12.37
CA LEU A 355 10.03 -3.23 12.22
C LEU A 355 9.86 -2.85 10.74
N THR A 356 10.73 -3.33 9.88
CA THR A 356 10.71 -3.01 8.45
C THR A 356 9.56 -3.68 7.72
N LYS A 357 9.38 -4.99 7.87
CA LYS A 357 8.42 -5.75 7.05
C LYS A 357 7.01 -5.79 7.61
N ARG A 358 6.78 -5.56 8.91
CA ARG A 358 5.44 -5.55 9.52
C ARG A 358 4.98 -4.14 9.84
N LEU A 359 5.83 -3.37 10.50
CA LEU A 359 5.49 -2.03 10.95
C LEU A 359 5.87 -0.93 9.96
N ASN A 360 6.43 -1.33 8.81
CA ASN A 360 6.75 -0.45 7.71
C ASN A 360 7.67 0.72 8.13
N ILE A 361 8.65 0.43 8.97
CA ILE A 361 9.64 1.40 9.47
C ILE A 361 10.94 1.22 8.70
N TRP A 362 11.48 2.30 8.15
CA TRP A 362 12.78 2.27 7.50
C TRP A 362 13.89 2.13 8.54
N THR A 363 14.52 0.96 8.56
CA THR A 363 15.68 0.68 9.43
C THR A 363 16.96 0.66 8.61
N GLN A 364 18.11 0.68 9.27
CA GLN A 364 19.40 0.41 8.62
C GLN A 364 19.76 -1.05 8.91
N GLN A 365 20.40 -1.74 7.96
CA GLN A 365 21.01 -3.05 8.23
C GLN A 365 22.19 -2.85 9.18
N VAL A 366 21.92 -2.88 10.47
CA VAL A 366 22.92 -3.04 11.51
C VAL A 366 22.51 -4.29 12.27
N ASN A 367 23.31 -5.35 12.21
CA ASN A 367 23.22 -6.44 13.18
C ASN A 367 23.52 -5.82 14.54
N ARG A 368 22.49 -5.47 15.31
CA ARG A 368 22.68 -5.12 16.72
C ARG A 368 23.10 -6.42 17.42
N PHE A 369 24.39 -6.54 17.70
CA PHE A 369 24.95 -7.74 18.31
C PHE A 369 24.51 -7.91 19.77
N ILE A 370 24.04 -6.86 20.45
CA ILE A 370 23.49 -6.93 21.82
C ILE A 370 22.38 -5.88 21.98
N ASP A 371 21.29 -6.26 22.64
CA ASP A 371 20.25 -5.34 23.12
C ASP A 371 20.77 -4.59 24.36
N LEU A 372 20.78 -3.25 24.32
CA LEU A 372 21.24 -2.40 25.43
C LEU A 372 20.45 -2.65 26.72
N GLN A 373 19.17 -3.02 26.63
CA GLN A 373 18.39 -3.39 27.81
C GLN A 373 18.88 -4.71 28.43
N LEU A 374 19.28 -5.67 27.58
CA LEU A 374 19.85 -6.94 28.02
C LEU A 374 21.28 -6.75 28.57
N TRP A 375 22.02 -5.77 28.05
CA TRP A 375 23.31 -5.35 28.60
C TRP A 375 23.13 -4.71 29.98
N ASP A 376 22.20 -3.76 30.11
CA ASP A 376 21.92 -3.05 31.35
C ASP A 376 21.34 -3.98 32.44
N SER A 377 20.50 -4.94 32.06
CA SER A 377 19.96 -5.94 33.00
C SER A 377 20.98 -6.97 33.47
N ASN A 378 22.05 -7.19 32.69
CA ASN A 378 23.15 -8.10 33.02
C ASN A 378 24.38 -7.37 33.55
N HIS A 379 24.27 -6.07 33.86
CA HIS A 379 25.38 -5.30 34.40
C HIS A 379 25.57 -5.63 35.89
N THR A 380 26.38 -6.67 36.17
CA THR A 380 26.83 -6.98 37.52
C THR A 380 27.96 -6.03 37.94
N SER A 381 27.76 -5.26 38.99
CA SER A 381 28.75 -4.34 39.59
C SER A 381 29.83 -5.04 40.44
N GLU A 382 29.85 -6.37 40.48
CA GLU A 382 30.86 -7.15 41.20
C GLU A 382 32.04 -7.50 40.28
N VAL A 383 33.07 -6.65 40.31
CA VAL A 383 34.39 -7.03 39.80
C VAL A 383 35.05 -7.87 40.89
N TYR A 384 35.08 -9.19 40.73
CA TYR A 384 35.91 -10.05 41.58
C TYR A 384 37.37 -9.77 41.24
N ILE A 385 38.06 -9.05 42.12
CA ILE A 385 39.52 -8.99 42.12
C ILE A 385 39.98 -10.33 42.70
N MET A 386 40.57 -11.18 41.87
CA MET A 386 41.27 -12.36 42.36
C MET A 386 42.60 -11.91 42.96
N GLU A 387 42.83 -12.25 44.23
CA GLU A 387 44.13 -12.10 44.92
C GLU A 387 45.21 -13.02 44.34
#